data_AF-A0A2J9IPD9-F1
#
_entry.id   AF-A0A2J9IPD9-F1
#
_cell.length_a   1.000
_cell.length_b   1.000
_cell.length_c   1.000
_cell.angle_alpha   90.00
_cell.angle_beta   90.00
_cell.angle_gamma   90.00
#
_symmetry.space_group_name_H-M   'P 1'
#
loop_
_entity.id
_entity.type
_entity.pdbx_description
1 polymer ?
#
loop_
_entity_poly.entity_id
_entity_poly.type
_entity_poly.pdbx_seq_one_letter_code
_entity_poly.pdbx_strand_id
1 'polypeptide(L)'
;MMSIDLALLVAMGVMYAGGIYMLLERTLTRILFGIMLITNATIMLLLITGGRSGDAPIRIEGKDPTTYSDPLPQALMLTAIVIGFAVTAFLVAMIYRSWLLSREDVVAVDPEDVKVASQEAFDAEEDSELEEETSEFLDDSCDPNADYEHTSEDRKAVREVSARRGHRAGRSRDTSADHAVTDGTLPAGTVREERERP
;
A
#
# COMPACT_ATOMS: atom_id res chain seq x y z
N MET A 1 -6.58 9.39 -36.21
CA MET A 1 -7.43 9.05 -35.06
C MET A 1 -6.65 8.02 -34.26
N MET A 2 -6.36 8.28 -32.98
CA MET A 2 -5.69 7.27 -32.13
C MET A 2 -6.71 6.18 -31.84
N SER A 3 -6.57 5.04 -32.48
CA SER A 3 -7.32 3.84 -32.14
C SER A 3 -6.67 3.26 -30.88
N ILE A 4 -7.28 3.53 -29.72
CA ILE A 4 -6.90 2.83 -28.49
C ILE A 4 -7.25 1.36 -28.71
N ASP A 5 -6.23 0.51 -28.64
CA ASP A 5 -6.42 -0.92 -28.81
C ASP A 5 -7.03 -1.50 -27.52
N LEU A 6 -8.32 -1.84 -27.60
CA LEU A 6 -9.06 -2.40 -26.47
C LEU A 6 -8.46 -3.73 -26.00
N ALA A 7 -7.91 -4.53 -26.92
CA ALA A 7 -7.31 -5.81 -26.56
C ALA A 7 -6.05 -5.60 -25.71
N LEU A 8 -5.20 -4.63 -26.06
CA LEU A 8 -4.04 -4.27 -25.23
C LEU A 8 -4.45 -3.77 -23.84
N LEU A 9 -5.51 -2.96 -23.75
CA LEU A 9 -5.98 -2.41 -22.49
C LEU A 9 -6.57 -3.51 -21.58
N VAL A 10 -7.36 -4.42 -22.16
CA VAL A 10 -7.89 -5.58 -21.44
C VAL A 10 -6.77 -6.53 -21.01
N ALA A 11 -5.80 -6.81 -21.88
CA ALA A 11 -4.64 -7.64 -21.55
C ALA A 11 -3.85 -7.04 -20.38
N MET A 12 -3.55 -5.74 -20.43
CA MET A 12 -2.89 -5.01 -19.34
C MET A 12 -3.69 -5.11 -18.03
N GLY A 13 -5.01 -4.91 -18.08
CA GLY A 13 -5.90 -5.01 -16.92
C GLY A 13 -5.91 -6.41 -16.29
N VAL A 14 -5.99 -7.46 -17.10
CA VAL A 14 -5.92 -8.86 -16.63
C VAL A 14 -4.56 -9.16 -16.00
N MET A 15 -3.47 -8.66 -16.57
CA MET A 15 -2.13 -8.83 -15.99
C MET A 15 -1.97 -8.08 -14.66
N TYR A 16 -2.52 -6.87 -14.52
CA TYR A 16 -2.53 -6.19 -13.22
C TYR A 16 -3.39 -6.93 -12.20
N ALA A 17 -4.60 -7.35 -12.58
CA ALA A 17 -5.50 -8.07 -11.69
C ALA A 17 -4.89 -9.40 -11.22
N GLY A 18 -4.37 -10.21 -12.14
CA GLY A 18 -3.69 -11.46 -11.81
C GLY A 18 -2.41 -11.25 -10.99
N GLY A 19 -1.67 -10.19 -11.30
CA GLY A 19 -0.41 -9.88 -10.62
C GLY A 19 -0.62 -9.43 -9.17
N ILE A 20 -1.60 -8.54 -8.95
CA ILE A 20 -2.02 -8.11 -7.62
C ILE A 20 -2.60 -9.29 -6.84
N TYR A 21 -3.43 -10.13 -7.48
CA TYR A 21 -3.97 -11.33 -6.85
C TYR A 21 -2.85 -12.25 -6.33
N MET A 22 -1.84 -12.55 -7.16
CA MET A 22 -0.69 -13.35 -6.76
C MET A 22 0.19 -12.68 -5.69
N LEU A 23 0.26 -11.35 -5.68
CA LEU A 23 1.01 -10.59 -4.67
C LEU A 23 0.41 -10.71 -3.26
N LEU A 24 -0.90 -10.94 -3.16
CA LEU A 24 -1.62 -11.14 -1.90
C LEU A 24 -1.49 -12.57 -1.36
N GLU A 25 -0.85 -13.48 -2.10
CA GLU A 25 -0.69 -14.84 -1.65
C GLU A 25 0.49 -15.00 -0.69
N ARG A 26 0.45 -16.08 0.09
CA ARG A 26 1.39 -16.31 1.20
C ARG A 26 2.69 -16.98 0.78
N THR A 27 2.82 -17.44 -0.48
CA THR A 27 4.00 -18.15 -0.93
C THR A 27 4.93 -17.24 -1.74
N LEU A 28 6.23 -17.33 -1.49
CA LEU A 28 7.21 -16.46 -2.14
C LEU A 28 7.27 -16.70 -3.65
N THR A 29 7.09 -17.94 -4.09
CA THR A 29 7.02 -18.28 -5.52
C THR A 29 5.83 -17.60 -6.21
N ARG A 30 4.67 -17.53 -5.55
CA ARG A 30 3.48 -16.86 -6.09
C ARG A 30 3.67 -15.34 -6.12
N ILE A 31 4.25 -14.76 -5.07
CA ILE A 31 4.64 -13.33 -5.04
C ILE A 31 5.63 -13.01 -6.17
N LEU A 32 6.61 -13.87 -6.45
CA LEU A 32 7.56 -13.72 -7.55
C LEU A 32 6.84 -13.63 -8.91
N PHE A 33 5.91 -14.55 -9.19
CA PHE A 33 5.11 -14.49 -10.42
C PHE A 33 4.21 -13.27 -10.47
N GLY A 34 3.66 -12.82 -9.32
CA GLY A 34 2.89 -11.59 -9.21
C GLY A 34 3.70 -10.35 -9.62
N ILE A 35 4.91 -10.21 -9.09
CA ILE A 35 5.83 -9.11 -9.42
C ILE A 35 6.24 -9.17 -10.90
N MET A 36 6.52 -10.36 -11.44
CA MET A 36 6.78 -10.53 -12.87
C MET A 36 5.59 -10.06 -13.72
N LEU A 37 4.37 -10.44 -13.36
CA LEU A 37 3.16 -10.08 -14.11
C LEU A 37 2.92 -8.56 -14.08
N ILE A 38 3.05 -7.94 -12.91
CA ILE A 38 2.92 -6.47 -12.74
C ILE A 38 4.01 -5.72 -13.52
N THR A 39 5.24 -6.23 -13.53
CA THR A 39 6.35 -5.63 -14.28
C THR A 39 6.04 -5.62 -15.78
N ASN A 40 5.58 -6.74 -16.32
CA ASN A 40 5.17 -6.84 -17.72
C ASN A 40 3.94 -5.98 -18.03
N ALA A 41 2.97 -5.90 -17.11
CA ALA A 41 1.82 -5.01 -17.24
C ALA A 41 2.24 -3.53 -17.30
N THR A 42 3.25 -3.14 -16.51
CA THR A 42 3.80 -1.78 -16.50
C THR A 42 4.57 -1.47 -17.79
N ILE A 43 5.29 -2.44 -18.35
CA ILE A 43 5.91 -2.30 -19.69
C ILE A 43 4.82 -2.09 -20.76
N MET A 44 3.72 -2.85 -20.69
CA MET A 44 2.54 -2.66 -21.54
C MET A 44 1.91 -1.27 -21.37
N LEU A 45 1.77 -0.80 -20.13
CA LEU A 45 1.28 0.55 -19.85
C LEU A 45 2.15 1.60 -20.53
N LEU A 46 3.49 1.50 -20.40
CA LEU A 46 4.43 2.41 -21.06
C LEU A 46 4.26 2.38 -22.59
N LEU A 47 4.08 1.19 -23.17
CA LEU A 47 3.83 1.03 -24.60
C LEU A 47 2.54 1.75 -25.03
N ILE A 48 1.44 1.58 -24.30
CA ILE A 48 0.15 2.21 -24.60
C ILE A 48 0.24 3.74 -24.47
N THR A 49 0.98 4.24 -23.47
CA THR A 49 1.20 5.69 -23.28
C THR A 49 2.15 6.29 -24.31
N GLY A 50 2.96 5.47 -25.00
CA GLY A 50 4.01 5.91 -25.92
C GLY A 50 3.53 6.50 -27.25
N GLY A 51 2.21 6.65 -27.43
CA GLY A 51 1.64 7.42 -28.53
C GLY A 51 1.59 6.65 -29.84
N ARG A 52 1.79 7.37 -30.95
CA ARG A 52 1.56 6.84 -32.29
C ARG A 52 2.65 5.84 -32.67
N SER A 53 2.24 4.66 -33.15
CA SER A 53 3.18 3.71 -33.77
C SER A 53 3.85 4.36 -34.97
N GLY A 54 5.18 4.41 -34.94
CA GLY A 54 6.03 4.90 -36.00
C GLY A 54 7.22 3.96 -36.21
N ASP A 55 8.17 4.39 -37.03
CA ASP A 55 9.42 3.64 -37.24
C ASP A 55 10.28 3.61 -35.98
N ALA A 56 11.20 2.63 -35.92
CA ALA A 56 12.22 2.57 -34.86
C ALA A 56 12.99 3.90 -34.81
N PRO A 57 13.25 4.49 -33.62
CA PRO A 57 13.89 5.79 -33.46
C PRO A 57 15.40 5.74 -33.74
N ILE A 58 15.75 5.32 -34.95
CA ILE A 58 17.11 5.23 -35.47
C ILE A 58 17.17 6.21 -36.64
N ARG A 59 18.07 7.20 -36.55
CA ARG A 59 18.18 8.23 -37.59
C ARG A 59 18.69 7.61 -38.90
N ILE A 60 17.82 7.59 -39.90
CA ILE A 60 18.15 7.24 -41.28
C ILE A 60 18.17 8.52 -42.12
N GLU A 61 19.23 8.71 -42.90
CA GLU A 61 19.39 9.86 -43.78
C GLU A 61 18.30 9.87 -44.88
N GLY A 62 17.76 11.05 -45.19
CA GLY A 62 16.67 11.22 -46.16
C GLY A 62 15.26 10.87 -45.66
N LYS A 63 15.09 10.40 -44.42
CA LYS A 63 13.78 10.06 -43.84
C LYS A 63 13.21 11.19 -42.98
N ASP A 64 11.90 11.44 -43.12
CA ASP A 64 11.17 12.46 -42.37
C ASP A 64 11.22 12.17 -40.85
N PRO A 65 11.75 13.10 -40.02
CA PRO A 65 11.77 12.99 -38.56
C PRO A 65 10.42 12.69 -37.91
N THR A 66 9.31 13.07 -38.53
CA THR A 66 7.96 12.91 -37.95
C THR A 66 7.41 11.48 -38.04
N THR A 67 8.12 10.59 -38.74
CA THR A 67 7.72 9.19 -38.93
C THR A 67 8.18 8.28 -37.79
N TYR A 68 9.15 8.72 -36.99
CA TYR A 68 9.71 7.93 -35.90
C TYR A 68 8.78 7.86 -34.69
N SER A 69 8.82 6.73 -33.99
CA SER A 69 8.18 6.58 -32.67
C SER A 69 8.90 7.41 -31.61
N ASP A 70 8.20 7.77 -30.53
CA ASP A 70 8.80 8.49 -29.40
C ASP A 70 9.88 7.61 -28.72
N PRO A 71 11.15 8.07 -28.64
CA PRO A 71 12.22 7.32 -27.98
C PRO A 71 12.12 7.34 -26.44
N LEU A 72 11.41 8.29 -25.84
CA LEU A 72 11.38 8.47 -24.39
C LEU A 72 10.69 7.27 -23.68
N PRO A 73 9.47 6.86 -24.04
CA PRO A 73 8.85 5.65 -23.49
C PRO A 73 9.68 4.39 -23.72
N GLN A 74 10.40 4.30 -24.86
CA GLN A 74 11.23 3.13 -25.19
C GLN A 74 12.44 3.00 -24.26
N ALA A 75 13.11 4.10 -23.96
CA ALA A 75 14.21 4.11 -22.98
C ALA A 75 13.71 3.70 -21.59
N LEU A 76 12.55 4.21 -21.17
CA LEU A 76 11.93 3.85 -19.88
C LEU A 76 11.57 2.36 -19.80
N MET A 77 11.06 1.78 -20.89
CA MET A 77 10.79 0.34 -20.97
C MET A 77 12.06 -0.49 -20.77
N LEU A 78 13.18 -0.10 -21.40
CA LEU A 78 14.45 -0.80 -21.22
C LEU A 78 14.93 -0.75 -19.75
N THR A 79 14.83 0.41 -19.10
CA THR A 79 15.16 0.56 -17.68
C THR A 79 14.25 -0.30 -16.80
N ALA A 80 12.94 -0.34 -17.09
CA ALA A 80 11.98 -1.16 -16.35
C ALA A 80 12.31 -2.66 -16.47
N ILE A 81 12.71 -3.13 -17.65
CA ILE A 81 13.12 -4.53 -17.88
C ILE A 81 14.35 -4.89 -17.02
N VAL A 82 15.36 -4.02 -16.98
CA VAL A 82 16.60 -4.28 -16.22
C VAL A 82 16.32 -4.29 -14.71
N ILE A 83 15.55 -3.34 -14.20
CA ILE A 83 15.13 -3.30 -12.79
C ILE A 83 14.30 -4.54 -12.45
N GLY A 84 13.32 -4.87 -13.31
CA GLY A 84 12.50 -6.07 -13.16
C GLY A 84 13.32 -7.35 -13.11
N PHE A 85 14.32 -7.48 -13.98
CA PHE A 85 15.25 -8.60 -13.97
C PHE A 85 16.08 -8.65 -12.67
N ALA A 86 16.60 -7.51 -12.21
CA ALA A 86 17.37 -7.44 -10.96
C ALA A 86 16.52 -7.85 -9.74
N VAL A 87 15.30 -7.34 -9.62
CA VAL A 87 14.35 -7.70 -8.55
C VAL A 87 13.98 -9.18 -8.64
N THR A 88 13.73 -9.69 -9.85
CA THR A 88 13.44 -11.11 -10.07
C THR A 88 14.60 -11.99 -9.63
N ALA A 89 15.83 -11.68 -10.05
CA ALA A 89 17.02 -12.44 -9.67
C ALA A 89 17.25 -12.42 -8.15
N PHE A 90 17.02 -11.26 -7.52
CA PHE A 90 17.08 -11.11 -6.07
C PHE A 90 16.03 -11.98 -5.36
N LEU A 91 14.77 -11.95 -5.81
CA LEU A 91 13.70 -12.76 -5.24
C LEU A 91 13.96 -14.26 -5.43
N VAL A 92 14.44 -14.68 -6.60
CA VAL A 92 14.84 -16.08 -6.83
C VAL A 92 15.95 -16.49 -5.88
N ALA A 93 16.95 -15.63 -5.65
CA ALA A 93 18.00 -15.90 -4.67
C ALA A 93 17.46 -16.01 -3.24
N MET A 94 16.48 -15.16 -2.87
CA MET A 94 15.80 -15.26 -1.56
C MET A 94 14.96 -16.53 -1.44
N ILE A 95 14.21 -16.92 -2.47
CA ILE A 95 13.43 -18.16 -2.49
C ILE A 95 14.37 -19.36 -2.33
N TYR A 96 15.48 -19.37 -3.08
CA TYR A 96 16.49 -20.42 -2.96
C TYR A 96 17.08 -20.48 -1.54
N ARG A 97 17.39 -19.32 -0.95
CA ARG A 97 17.88 -19.23 0.42
C ARG A 97 16.84 -19.72 1.44
N SER A 98 15.59 -19.32 1.29
CA SER A 98 14.47 -19.75 2.16
C SER A 98 14.29 -21.26 2.09
N TRP A 99 14.31 -21.83 0.89
CA TRP A 99 14.19 -23.27 0.68
C TRP A 99 15.34 -24.04 1.33
N LEU A 100 16.56 -23.51 1.29
CA LEU A 100 17.72 -24.12 1.93
C LEU A 100 17.62 -24.14 3.46
N LEU A 101 17.04 -23.11 4.07
CA LEU A 101 16.94 -22.99 5.54
C LEU A 101 15.70 -23.67 6.11
N SER A 102 14.52 -23.39 5.54
CA SER A 102 13.23 -23.77 6.13
C SER A 102 12.53 -24.91 5.40
N ARG A 103 12.96 -25.26 4.17
CA ARG A 103 12.26 -26.20 3.27
C ARG A 103 10.78 -25.90 3.04
N GLU A 104 10.33 -24.69 3.36
CA GLU A 104 8.96 -24.21 3.15
C GLU A 104 8.99 -22.90 2.36
N ASP A 105 8.01 -22.73 1.47
CA ASP A 105 7.83 -21.53 0.62
C ASP A 105 6.77 -20.57 1.20
N VAL A 106 6.14 -20.94 2.32
CA VAL A 106 5.03 -20.21 2.94
C VAL A 106 5.59 -19.28 4.02
N VAL A 107 5.24 -17.99 3.97
CA VAL A 107 5.64 -17.01 4.98
C VAL A 107 4.97 -17.35 6.32
N ALA A 108 5.74 -17.59 7.39
CA ALA A 108 5.22 -17.96 8.71
C ALA A 108 4.37 -16.83 9.35
N VAL A 109 3.43 -17.20 10.23
CA VAL A 109 2.73 -16.22 11.08
C VAL A 109 3.56 -16.05 12.33
N ASP A 110 3.94 -14.81 12.66
CA ASP A 110 4.61 -14.51 13.92
C ASP A 110 3.56 -14.58 15.07
N PRO A 111 3.80 -15.37 16.14
CA PRO A 111 2.91 -15.35 17.30
C PRO A 111 2.80 -13.96 17.96
N GLU A 112 3.81 -13.10 17.83
CA GLU A 112 3.78 -11.74 18.36
C GLU A 112 2.80 -10.85 17.58
N ASP A 113 2.75 -10.97 16.25
CA ASP A 113 1.78 -10.26 15.42
C ASP A 113 0.34 -10.59 15.83
N VAL A 114 0.09 -11.86 16.20
CA VAL A 114 -1.23 -12.31 16.67
C VAL A 114 -1.58 -11.70 18.03
N LYS A 115 -0.61 -11.58 18.95
CA LYS A 115 -0.84 -10.95 20.26
C LYS A 115 -1.17 -9.48 20.11
N VAL A 116 -0.37 -8.74 19.33
CA VAL A 116 -0.59 -7.30 19.07
C VAL A 116 -1.95 -7.07 18.41
N ALA A 117 -2.33 -7.91 17.44
CA ALA A 117 -3.64 -7.82 16.79
C ALA A 117 -4.83 -8.09 17.75
N SER A 118 -4.58 -8.82 18.84
CA SER A 118 -5.60 -9.12 19.87
C SER A 118 -5.61 -8.14 21.05
N GLN A 119 -4.58 -7.29 21.17
CA GLN A 119 -4.50 -6.29 22.23
C GLN A 119 -5.48 -5.15 21.92
N GLU A 120 -6.21 -4.68 22.94
CA GLU A 120 -7.08 -3.52 22.76
C GLU A 120 -6.23 -2.27 22.46
N ALA A 121 -6.68 -1.43 21.52
CA ALA A 121 -5.98 -0.20 21.14
C ALA A 121 -5.92 0.85 22.27
N PHE A 122 -6.55 0.56 23.41
CA PHE A 122 -6.58 1.39 24.61
C PHE A 122 -6.17 0.50 25.78
N ASP A 123 -5.03 0.83 26.40
CA ASP A 123 -4.55 0.15 27.60
C ASP A 123 -4.76 1.06 28.80
N ALA A 124 -5.69 0.71 29.69
CA ALA A 124 -6.05 1.56 30.81
C ALA A 124 -4.91 1.77 31.83
N GLU A 125 -3.90 0.89 31.88
CA GLU A 125 -2.72 1.10 32.72
C GLU A 125 -1.69 2.02 32.04
N GLU A 126 -1.42 1.81 30.75
CA GLU A 126 -0.41 2.59 30.00
C GLU A 126 -0.91 3.98 29.55
N ASP A 127 -2.19 4.09 29.18
CA ASP A 127 -2.84 5.34 28.73
C ASP A 127 -3.49 6.12 29.88
N SER A 128 -3.27 5.71 31.13
CA SER A 128 -3.72 6.51 32.28
C SER A 128 -3.03 7.89 32.27
N GLU A 129 -3.78 8.95 32.54
CA GLU A 129 -3.20 10.28 32.77
C GLU A 129 -2.32 10.18 34.02
N LEU A 130 -1.02 9.93 33.83
CA LEU A 130 -0.06 9.96 34.92
C LEU A 130 -0.15 11.34 35.58
N GLU A 131 -0.50 11.38 36.86
CA GLU A 131 -0.27 12.57 37.67
C GLU A 131 1.22 12.88 37.55
N GLU A 132 1.57 14.11 37.14
CA GLU A 132 2.97 14.56 37.19
C GLU A 132 3.45 14.33 38.62
N GLU A 133 4.22 13.26 38.86
CA GLU A 133 4.84 13.03 40.16
C GLU A 133 5.65 14.30 40.43
N THR A 134 5.22 15.06 41.44
CA THR A 134 6.02 16.15 41.97
C THR A 134 7.31 15.49 42.45
N SER A 135 8.34 15.60 41.63
CA SER A 135 9.68 15.09 41.89
C SER A 135 10.05 15.28 43.36
N GLU A 136 10.38 14.19 44.06
CA GLU A 136 10.97 14.26 45.40
C GLU A 136 12.41 14.83 45.35
N PHE A 137 12.99 14.97 44.15
CA PHE A 137 14.17 15.80 43.96
C PHE A 137 13.72 17.27 44.06
N LEU A 138 14.15 17.89 45.16
CA LEU A 138 14.19 19.32 45.50
C LEU A 138 13.68 20.27 44.41
N ASP A 139 12.76 21.18 44.79
CA ASP A 139 12.37 22.37 44.03
C ASP A 139 13.56 22.94 43.23
N ASP A 140 13.40 23.14 41.92
CA ASP A 140 14.41 23.56 40.90
C ASP A 140 15.39 24.65 41.39
N SER A 141 14.97 25.47 42.35
CA SER A 141 15.82 26.42 43.07
C SER A 141 16.99 25.83 43.89
N CYS A 142 17.05 24.51 44.09
CA CYS A 142 18.05 23.84 44.92
C CYS A 142 18.79 22.70 44.19
N ASP A 143 18.56 22.51 42.89
CA ASP A 143 19.31 21.54 42.08
C ASP A 143 20.69 22.12 41.68
N PRO A 144 21.83 21.56 42.15
CA PRO A 144 23.16 22.01 41.74
C PRO A 144 23.47 21.78 40.24
N ASN A 145 22.61 21.07 39.51
CA ASN A 145 22.76 20.75 38.09
C ASN A 145 21.70 21.41 37.17
N ALA A 146 20.86 22.32 37.67
CA ALA A 146 19.78 22.96 36.89
C ALA A 146 20.24 23.58 35.55
N ASP A 147 21.48 24.09 35.51
CA ASP A 147 22.03 24.77 34.32
C ASP A 147 22.33 23.82 33.13
N TYR A 148 22.22 22.50 33.30
CA TYR A 148 22.62 21.52 32.27
C TYR A 148 21.49 21.02 31.35
N GLU A 149 20.20 21.27 31.64
CA GLU A 149 19.07 20.65 30.92
C GLU A 149 18.49 21.41 29.70
N HIS A 150 19.12 22.49 29.23
CA HIS A 150 18.59 23.31 28.12
C HIS A 150 18.71 22.72 26.70
N THR A 151 18.47 21.41 26.50
CA THR A 151 18.42 20.82 25.14
C THR A 151 17.09 20.15 24.79
N SER A 152 16.15 20.03 25.73
CA SER A 152 14.86 19.35 25.53
C SER A 152 13.71 20.28 25.15
N GLU A 153 13.84 21.59 25.40
CA GLU A 153 12.74 22.57 25.25
C GLU A 153 12.33 22.83 23.79
N ASP A 154 13.26 22.68 22.83
CA ASP A 154 12.97 22.90 21.40
C ASP A 154 12.01 21.84 20.81
N ARG A 155 11.82 20.68 21.48
CA ARG A 155 10.89 19.64 21.00
C ARG A 155 9.42 19.95 21.27
N LYS A 156 9.09 20.72 22.31
CA LYS A 156 7.68 21.00 22.66
C LYS A 156 7.01 21.90 21.61
N ALA A 157 7.74 22.89 21.08
CA ALA A 157 7.25 23.77 20.02
C ALA A 157 6.91 23.03 18.72
N VAL A 158 7.70 22.01 18.35
CA VAL A 158 7.47 21.24 17.12
C VAL A 158 6.24 20.32 17.24
N ARG A 159 5.99 19.75 18.43
CA ARG A 159 4.84 18.87 18.69
C ARG A 159 3.51 19.64 18.68
N GLU A 160 3.49 20.84 19.23
CA GLU A 160 2.29 21.67 19.31
C GLU A 160 1.82 22.17 17.93
N VAL A 161 2.76 22.49 17.04
CA VAL A 161 2.46 22.93 15.66
C VAL A 161 1.84 21.78 14.84
N SER A 162 2.27 20.54 15.05
CA SER A 162 1.72 19.36 14.36
C SER A 162 0.30 19.03 14.83
N ALA A 163 0.04 19.12 16.14
CA ALA A 163 -1.27 18.85 16.74
C ALA A 163 -2.36 19.85 16.30
N ARG A 164 -2.02 21.15 16.20
CA ARG A 164 -2.97 22.19 15.76
C ARG A 164 -3.34 22.07 14.27
N ARG A 165 -2.49 21.44 13.44
CA ARG A 165 -2.73 21.26 11.99
C ARG A 165 -3.73 20.14 11.69
N GLY A 166 -3.76 19.08 12.52
CA GLY A 166 -4.72 17.98 12.38
C GLY A 166 -6.15 18.38 12.75
N HIS A 167 -6.32 19.22 13.78
CA HIS A 167 -7.64 19.53 14.34
C HIS A 167 -8.49 20.52 13.50
N ARG A 168 -7.88 21.24 12.54
CA ARG A 168 -8.60 22.19 11.66
C ARG A 168 -9.16 21.56 10.38
N ALA A 169 -8.74 20.34 10.03
CA ALA A 169 -9.17 19.69 8.79
C ALA A 169 -10.50 18.90 8.91
N GLY A 170 -10.95 18.57 10.13
CA GLY A 170 -12.12 17.72 10.36
C GLY A 170 -13.45 18.44 10.59
N ARG A 171 -13.50 19.77 10.58
CA ARG A 171 -14.69 20.55 10.97
C ARG A 171 -15.25 21.38 9.82
N SER A 172 -15.69 20.72 8.75
CA SER A 172 -16.51 21.34 7.69
C SER A 172 -17.17 20.25 6.83
N ARG A 173 -18.38 19.84 7.24
CA ARG A 173 -19.53 19.46 6.40
C ARG A 173 -20.51 18.65 7.24
N ASP A 174 -21.31 19.37 8.03
CA ASP A 174 -22.64 18.90 8.42
C ASP A 174 -23.62 20.02 8.11
N THR A 175 -24.46 19.81 7.10
CA THR A 175 -25.62 20.65 6.81
C THR A 175 -26.71 19.76 6.23
N SER A 176 -27.64 19.41 7.10
CA SER A 176 -29.11 19.33 6.92
C SER A 176 -29.70 18.77 5.62
N ALA A 177 -30.41 17.65 5.75
CA ALA A 177 -31.76 17.37 5.23
C ALA A 177 -32.14 15.95 5.69
N ASP A 178 -32.97 15.73 6.71
CA ASP A 178 -34.44 15.82 6.69
C ASP A 178 -35.10 15.04 5.54
N HIS A 179 -35.56 13.81 5.79
CA HIS A 179 -36.97 13.41 5.61
C HIS A 179 -37.26 11.90 5.73
N ALA A 180 -38.44 11.66 6.34
CA ALA A 180 -39.44 10.62 6.06
C ALA A 180 -39.18 9.17 6.52
N VAL A 181 -39.66 8.94 7.74
CA VAL A 181 -40.30 7.70 8.21
C VAL A 181 -41.41 7.26 7.24
N THR A 182 -41.36 6.00 6.78
CA THR A 182 -42.58 5.25 6.44
C THR A 182 -42.47 3.81 6.94
N ASP A 183 -43.51 3.46 7.69
CA ASP A 183 -43.88 2.18 8.27
C ASP A 183 -44.24 1.15 7.19
N GLY A 184 -43.93 -0.13 7.42
CA GLY A 184 -44.00 -1.16 6.39
C GLY A 184 -43.83 -2.60 6.88
N THR A 185 -44.61 -2.99 7.90
CA THR A 185 -45.32 -4.28 8.03
C THR A 185 -44.67 -5.56 7.44
N LEU A 186 -44.21 -6.43 8.36
CA LEU A 186 -44.02 -7.88 8.16
C LEU A 186 -45.34 -8.59 7.78
N PRO A 187 -45.27 -9.71 7.05
CA PRO A 187 -46.15 -10.82 7.37
C PRO A 187 -45.42 -12.14 7.60
N ALA A 188 -46.05 -12.92 8.48
CA ALA A 188 -45.68 -14.22 9.00
C ALA A 188 -46.06 -15.39 8.07
N GLY A 189 -45.49 -16.57 8.37
CA GLY A 189 -45.85 -17.89 7.83
C GLY A 189 -44.80 -18.42 6.83
N THR A 190 -44.30 -19.65 6.86
CA THR A 190 -44.90 -20.91 7.33
C THR A 190 -43.83 -21.97 7.62
N VAL A 191 -44.07 -22.75 8.67
CA VAL A 191 -43.38 -24.00 9.04
C VAL A 191 -43.74 -25.14 8.06
N ARG A 192 -42.74 -25.93 7.65
CA ARG A 192 -42.82 -27.32 7.13
C ARG A 192 -41.39 -27.91 7.16
N GLU A 193 -41.02 -28.76 8.11
CA GLU A 193 -41.19 -30.23 8.14
C GLU A 193 -40.86 -30.96 6.83
N GLU A 194 -39.67 -31.58 6.80
CA GLU A 194 -39.29 -32.84 6.11
C GLU A 194 -37.86 -33.16 6.63
N ARG A 195 -37.56 -34.14 7.50
CA ARG A 195 -37.57 -35.61 7.30
C ARG A 195 -37.35 -35.95 5.82
N GLU A 196 -36.27 -36.59 5.38
CA GLU A 196 -35.74 -37.86 5.85
C GLU A 196 -34.37 -38.16 5.20
N ARG A 197 -33.63 -39.03 5.88
CA ARG A 197 -32.39 -39.75 5.52
C ARG A 197 -32.63 -40.73 4.34
N PRO A 198 -31.62 -41.41 3.76
CA PRO A 198 -30.37 -41.92 4.36
C PRO A 198 -29.04 -41.55 3.72
#